data_AF-A0A8T4YAF2-F1
#
_entry.id   AF-A0A8T4YAF2-F1
#
_cell.length_a   1.000
_cell.length_b   1.000
_cell.length_c   1.000
_cell.angle_alpha   90.00
_cell.angle_beta   90.00
_cell.angle_gamma   90.00
#
_symmetry.space_group_name_H-M   'P 1'
#
loop_
_entity.id
_entity.type
_entity.pdbx_description
1 polymer ?
#
loop_
_entity_poly.entity_id
_entity_poly.type
_entity_poly.pdbx_seq_one_letter_code
_entity_poly.pdbx_strand_id
1 'polypeptide(L)'
;MDKEREKHLTPFLSIAGLLEKTGEVASTVKNLEGFKPLEKIETKETLAASLSEVLYTVFVLAEYYGINLEESFMQAMNDYMLKFGKL
;
A
#
# COMPACT_ATOMS: atom_id res chain seq x y z
N MET A 1 -1.98 -20.20 15.69
CA MET A 1 -2.35 -19.34 14.55
C MET A 1 -3.12 -20.18 13.57
N ASP A 2 -4.26 -19.67 13.12
CA ASP A 2 -5.34 -20.45 12.52
C ASP A 2 -5.04 -20.82 11.05
N LYS A 3 -5.07 -22.13 10.73
CA LYS A 3 -4.75 -22.68 9.39
C LYS A 3 -5.71 -22.21 8.29
N GLU A 4 -6.85 -21.62 8.65
CA GLU A 4 -7.80 -21.05 7.69
C GLU A 4 -7.37 -19.68 7.16
N ARG A 5 -6.60 -18.89 7.90
CA ARG A 5 -6.08 -17.59 7.42
C ARG A 5 -5.02 -17.77 6.32
N GLU A 6 -4.25 -18.84 6.35
CA GLU A 6 -3.24 -19.16 5.34
C GLU A 6 -3.85 -19.45 3.96
N LYS A 7 -5.10 -19.96 3.89
CA LYS A 7 -5.77 -20.26 2.62
C LYS A 7 -6.19 -19.02 1.82
N HIS A 8 -6.25 -17.84 2.44
CA HIS A 8 -6.69 -16.60 1.78
C HIS A 8 -5.54 -15.70 1.30
N LEU A 9 -4.29 -16.06 1.57
CA LEU A 9 -3.10 -15.25 1.27
C LEU A 9 -2.24 -15.88 0.17
N THR A 10 -2.85 -16.34 -0.91
CA THR A 10 -2.02 -16.59 -2.11
C THR A 10 -1.47 -15.25 -2.59
N PRO A 11 -0.23 -15.18 -3.11
CA PRO A 11 0.35 -13.93 -3.57
C PRO A 11 -0.52 -13.20 -4.58
N PHE A 12 -1.20 -13.97 -5.45
CA PHE A 12 -2.14 -13.43 -6.41
C PHE A 12 -3.32 -12.71 -5.74
N LEU A 13 -3.95 -13.33 -4.72
CA LEU A 13 -5.03 -12.69 -3.98
C LEU A 13 -4.54 -11.47 -3.19
N SER A 14 -3.33 -11.53 -2.61
CA SER A 14 -2.71 -10.38 -1.97
C SER A 14 -2.50 -9.23 -2.96
N ILE A 15 -2.05 -9.49 -4.19
CA ILE A 15 -1.95 -8.47 -5.24
C ILE A 15 -3.32 -7.92 -5.66
N ALA A 16 -4.34 -8.77 -5.79
CA ALA A 16 -5.68 -8.31 -6.11
C ALA A 16 -6.23 -7.37 -5.02
N GLY A 17 -6.05 -7.72 -3.74
CA GLY A 17 -6.38 -6.84 -2.62
C GLY A 17 -5.57 -5.55 -2.62
N LEU A 18 -4.27 -5.62 -2.91
CA LEU A 18 -3.41 -4.44 -3.05
C LEU A 18 -3.95 -3.47 -4.12
N LEU A 19 -4.39 -3.99 -5.28
CA LEU A 19 -4.98 -3.17 -6.34
C LEU A 19 -6.26 -2.47 -5.88
N GLU A 20 -7.14 -3.17 -5.16
CA GLU A 20 -8.35 -2.57 -4.59
C GLU A 20 -8.00 -1.41 -3.64
N LYS A 21 -7.06 -1.62 -2.72
CA LYS A 21 -6.65 -0.60 -1.73
C LYS A 21 -5.93 0.59 -2.33
N THR A 22 -5.11 0.36 -3.36
CA THR A 22 -4.52 1.48 -4.11
C THR A 22 -5.58 2.29 -4.86
N GLY A 23 -6.65 1.65 -5.33
CA GLY A 23 -7.82 2.32 -5.90
C GLY A 23 -8.57 3.19 -4.88
N GLU A 24 -8.74 2.70 -3.64
CA GLU A 24 -9.30 3.48 -2.54
C GLU A 24 -8.43 4.69 -2.18
N VAL A 25 -7.11 4.51 -2.10
CA VAL A 25 -6.14 5.60 -1.91
C VAL A 25 -6.31 6.65 -3.01
N ALA A 26 -6.38 6.23 -4.28
CA ALA A 26 -6.55 7.15 -5.40
C ALA A 26 -7.89 7.91 -5.33
N SER A 27 -9.00 7.25 -4.97
CA SER A 27 -10.28 7.93 -4.73
C SER A 27 -10.17 8.97 -3.62
N THR A 28 -9.56 8.59 -2.50
CA THR A 28 -9.43 9.44 -1.31
C THR A 28 -8.59 10.67 -1.60
N VAL A 29 -7.44 10.51 -2.27
CA VAL A 29 -6.61 11.64 -2.71
C VAL A 29 -7.41 12.53 -3.65
N LYS A 30 -8.12 11.97 -4.64
CA LYS A 30 -8.95 12.75 -5.57
C LYS A 30 -10.02 13.57 -4.84
N ASN A 31 -10.64 13.03 -3.79
CA ASN A 31 -11.61 13.75 -2.96
C ASN A 31 -10.95 14.86 -2.14
N LEU A 32 -9.84 14.55 -1.46
CA LEU A 32 -9.06 15.51 -0.66
C LEU A 32 -8.53 16.69 -1.49
N GLU A 33 -8.17 16.44 -2.74
CA GLU A 33 -7.72 17.44 -3.71
C GLU A 33 -8.89 18.20 -4.40
N GLY A 34 -10.15 17.91 -4.04
CA GLY A 34 -11.32 18.65 -4.52
C GLY A 34 -11.81 18.24 -5.92
N PHE A 35 -11.33 17.14 -6.49
CA PHE A 35 -11.69 16.67 -7.83
C PHE A 35 -12.90 15.71 -7.85
N LYS A 36 -13.53 15.42 -6.71
CA LYS A 36 -14.72 14.55 -6.57
C LYS A 36 -15.85 15.32 -5.85
N PRO A 37 -17.11 15.20 -6.28
CA PRO A 37 -18.25 15.77 -5.55
C PRO A 37 -18.27 15.31 -4.08
N LEU A 38 -18.61 16.21 -3.16
CA LEU A 38 -18.55 16.04 -1.70
C LEU A 38 -19.60 15.06 -1.13
N GLU A 39 -20.27 14.25 -1.96
CA GLU A 39 -21.34 13.34 -1.54
C GLU A 39 -20.87 12.29 -0.51
N LYS A 40 -19.57 11.97 -0.53
CA LYS A 40 -18.83 11.31 0.55
C LYS A 40 -17.60 12.15 0.87
N ILE A 41 -17.54 12.70 2.08
CA ILE A 41 -16.33 13.37 2.58
C ILE A 41 -15.36 12.25 2.98
N GLU A 42 -14.37 11.98 2.14
CA GLU A 42 -13.27 11.07 2.47
C GLU A 42 -12.22 11.89 3.25
N THR A 43 -11.69 11.33 4.35
CA THR A 43 -10.85 12.09 5.29
C THR A 43 -9.40 11.64 5.27
N LYS A 44 -8.52 12.39 5.94
CA LYS A 44 -7.12 11.98 6.14
C LYS A 44 -7.01 10.67 6.92
N GLU A 45 -7.95 10.40 7.81
CA GLU A 45 -8.06 9.13 8.53
C GLU A 45 -8.41 7.98 7.59
N THR A 46 -9.33 8.19 6.64
CA THR A 46 -9.61 7.21 5.58
C THR A 46 -8.37 6.94 4.73
N LEU A 47 -7.64 7.99 4.35
CA LEU A 47 -6.40 7.85 3.60
C LEU A 47 -5.36 7.05 4.37
N ALA A 48 -5.16 7.36 5.65
CA ALA A 48 -4.21 6.66 6.51
C ALA A 48 -4.56 5.17 6.65
N ALA A 49 -5.85 4.83 6.74
CA ALA A 49 -6.30 3.44 6.79
C ALA A 49 -5.95 2.69 5.49
N SER A 50 -6.35 3.21 4.33
CA SER A 50 -6.07 2.54 3.05
C SER A 50 -4.55 2.46 2.75
N LEU A 51 -3.76 3.48 3.12
CA LEU A 51 -2.29 3.42 3.03
C LEU A 51 -1.70 2.35 3.94
N SER A 52 -2.25 2.16 5.14
CA SER A 52 -1.81 1.12 6.07
C SER A 52 -2.09 -0.28 5.53
N GLU A 53 -3.25 -0.49 4.87
CA GLU A 53 -3.59 -1.77 4.23
C GLU A 53 -2.69 -2.08 3.03
N VAL A 54 -2.35 -1.06 2.23
CA VAL A 54 -1.35 -1.16 1.16
C VAL A 54 -0.01 -1.62 1.74
N LEU A 55 0.48 -0.95 2.79
CA LEU A 55 1.76 -1.27 3.41
C LEU A 55 1.77 -2.68 4.02
N TYR A 56 0.71 -3.06 4.73
CA TYR A 56 0.55 -4.40 5.28
C TYR A 56 0.65 -5.47 4.20
N THR A 57 -0.02 -5.26 3.06
CA THR A 57 -0.03 -6.21 1.95
C THR A 57 1.35 -6.34 1.31
N VAL A 58 2.12 -5.25 1.23
CA VAL A 58 3.52 -5.28 0.78
C VAL A 58 4.38 -6.13 1.73
N PHE A 59 4.22 -6.00 3.05
CA PHE A 59 4.93 -6.84 4.01
C PHE A 59 4.57 -8.32 3.88
N VAL A 60 3.29 -8.64 3.69
CA VAL A 60 2.82 -10.02 3.45
C VAL A 60 3.49 -10.61 2.22
N LEU A 61 3.57 -9.85 1.12
CA LEU A 61 4.22 -10.31 -0.11
C LEU A 61 5.72 -10.51 0.08
N ALA A 62 6.39 -9.58 0.75
CA ALA A 62 7.83 -9.71 1.03
C ALA A 62 8.13 -10.96 1.86
N GLU A 63 7.36 -11.21 2.93
CA GLU A 63 7.47 -12.41 3.76
C GLU A 63 7.24 -13.67 2.93
N TYR A 64 6.17 -13.70 2.12
CA TYR A 64 5.83 -14.86 1.29
C TYR A 64 6.96 -15.25 0.33
N TYR A 65 7.63 -14.26 -0.27
CA TYR A 65 8.70 -14.48 -1.23
C TYR A 65 10.10 -14.52 -0.61
N GLY A 66 10.23 -14.41 0.72
CA GLY A 66 11.53 -14.39 1.41
C GLY A 66 12.39 -13.17 1.06
N ILE A 67 11.76 -12.03 0.82
CA ILE A 67 12.43 -10.77 0.44
C ILE A 67 12.74 -9.97 1.71
N ASN A 68 14.00 -9.58 1.88
CA ASN A 68 14.36 -8.57 2.87
C ASN A 68 13.92 -7.19 2.37
N LEU A 69 12.71 -6.80 2.75
CA LEU A 69 12.10 -5.55 2.29
C LEU A 69 12.85 -4.32 2.79
N GLU A 70 13.39 -4.35 4.02
CA GLU A 70 14.14 -3.23 4.60
C GLU A 70 15.40 -2.93 3.79
N GLU A 71 16.21 -3.96 3.52
CA GLU A 71 17.43 -3.83 2.72
C GLU A 71 17.11 -3.34 1.30
N SER A 72 16.10 -3.94 0.67
CA SER A 72 15.66 -3.56 -0.69
C SER A 72 15.15 -2.11 -0.73
N PHE A 73 14.42 -1.67 0.30
CA PHE A 73 13.91 -0.30 0.41
C PHE A 73 15.04 0.70 0.63
N MET A 74 16.00 0.40 1.50
CA MET A 74 17.16 1.26 1.74
C MET A 74 18.02 1.44 0.50
N GLN A 75 18.23 0.37 -0.28
CA GLN A 75 18.91 0.46 -1.57
C GLN A 75 18.17 1.39 -2.54
N ALA A 76 16.85 1.20 -2.70
CA ALA A 76 16.03 2.05 -3.56
C ALA A 76 16.03 3.53 -3.11
N MET A 77 15.99 3.80 -1.81
CA MET A 77 16.05 5.16 -1.28
C MET A 77 17.40 5.83 -1.56
N ASN A 78 18.51 5.11 -1.45
CA ASN A 78 19.81 5.64 -1.83
C ASN A 78 19.85 6.02 -3.31
N ASP A 79 19.31 5.18 -4.18
CA ASP A 79 19.22 5.47 -5.62
C ASP A 79 18.32 6.67 -5.91
N TYR A 80 17.18 6.80 -5.22
CA TYR A 80 16.29 7.94 -5.36
C TYR A 80 16.93 9.24 -4.89
N MET A 81 17.66 9.22 -3.78
CA MET A 81 18.39 10.38 -3.27
C MET A 81 19.46 10.85 -4.27
N LEU A 82 20.16 9.91 -4.90
CA LEU A 82 21.13 10.22 -5.96
C LEU A 82 20.45 10.81 -7.21
N LYS A 83 19.27 10.30 -7.57
CA LYS A 83 18.57 10.67 -8.80
C LYS A 83 17.79 11.99 -8.69
N PHE A 84 17.17 12.26 -7.55
CA PHE A 84 16.19 13.35 -7.38
C PHE A 84 16.58 14.36 -6.29
N GLY A 85 17.65 14.13 -5.52
CA GLY A 85 18.02 14.96 -4.38
C GLY A 85 17.23 14.64 -3.12
N LYS A 86 17.27 15.53 -2.12
CA LYS A 86 16.44 15.41 -0.90
C LYS A 86 14.98 15.72 -1.23
N LEU A 87 14.07 14.82 -0.84
CA LEU A 87 12.63 15.05 -0.72
C LEU A 87 12.33 16.17 0.28
#